data_AF-A0A2V2U7D3-F1
#
_entry.id   AF-A0A2V2U7D3-F1
#
_cell.length_a   1.000
_cell.length_b   1.000
_cell.length_c   1.000
_cell.angle_alpha   90.00
_cell.angle_beta   90.00
_cell.angle_gamma   90.00
#
_symmetry.space_group_name_H-M   'P 1'
#
loop_
_entity.id
_entity.type
_entity.pdbx_description
1 polymer ?
#
loop_
_entity_poly.entity_id
_entity_poly.type
_entity_poly.pdbx_seq_one_letter_code
_entity_poly.pdbx_strand_id
1 'polypeptide(L)'
;MKTLTLIAITLSSGAIAGTLLGLINQVVVEPYIDNAIAIQAQRAVNAGQIIDPLQQTHYRMWQKAGEVVASTIYGISLSVVCSLIP
;
A
#
# COMPACT_ATOMS: atom_id res chain seq x y z
N MET A 1 32.36 -12.76 -7.27
CA MET A 1 31.05 -12.86 -7.94
C MET A 1 29.89 -13.30 -7.03
N LYS A 2 30.02 -13.36 -5.69
CA LYS A 2 28.98 -13.91 -4.81
C LYS A 2 28.10 -12.86 -4.12
N THR A 3 28.69 -11.74 -3.68
CA THR A 3 27.99 -10.76 -2.83
C THR A 3 26.98 -9.90 -3.58
N LEU A 4 27.35 -9.34 -4.75
CA LEU A 4 26.43 -8.52 -5.54
C LEU A 4 25.21 -9.30 -6.02
N THR A 5 25.41 -10.56 -6.42
CA THR A 5 24.32 -11.46 -6.82
C THR A 5 23.39 -11.76 -5.64
N LEU A 6 23.94 -12.03 -4.45
CA LEU A 6 23.14 -12.21 -3.23
C LEU A 6 22.32 -10.97 -2.90
N ILE A 7 22.94 -9.78 -2.90
CA ILE A 7 22.26 -8.51 -2.63
C ILE A 7 21.13 -8.28 -3.64
N ALA A 8 21.38 -8.50 -4.93
CA ALA A 8 20.36 -8.33 -5.97
C ALA A 8 19.16 -9.27 -5.73
N ILE A 9 19.41 -10.55 -5.47
CA ILE A 9 18.36 -11.54 -5.21
C ILE A 9 17.55 -11.18 -3.96
N THR A 10 18.23 -10.81 -2.86
CA THR A 10 17.57 -10.41 -1.62
C THR A 10 16.66 -9.20 -1.83
N LEU A 11 17.18 -8.13 -2.44
CA LEU A 11 16.41 -6.91 -2.68
C LEU A 11 15.23 -7.16 -3.62
N SER A 12 15.43 -7.93 -4.70
CA SER A 12 14.36 -8.30 -5.61
C SER A 12 13.29 -9.16 -4.92
N SER A 13 13.70 -10.12 -4.09
CA SER A 13 12.76 -10.94 -3.31
C SER A 13 11.95 -10.09 -2.33
N GLY A 14 12.60 -9.15 -1.62
CA GLY A 14 11.94 -8.22 -0.72
C GLY A 14 10.95 -7.32 -1.43
N ALA A 15 11.34 -6.76 -2.58
CA ALA A 15 10.46 -5.93 -3.41
C ALA A 15 9.22 -6.71 -3.89
N ILE A 16 9.40 -7.94 -4.36
CA ILE A 16 8.29 -8.79 -4.82
C ILE A 16 7.36 -9.12 -3.66
N ALA A 17 7.90 -9.57 -2.52
CA ALA A 17 7.10 -9.90 -1.33
C ALA A 17 6.32 -8.68 -0.80
N GLY A 18 6.97 -7.51 -0.73
CA GLY A 18 6.34 -6.26 -0.33
C GLY A 18 5.24 -5.81 -1.30
N THR A 19 5.46 -5.96 -2.61
CA THR A 19 4.45 -5.63 -3.62
C THR A 19 3.25 -6.56 -3.52
N LEU A 20 3.48 -7.88 -3.34
CA LEU A 20 2.40 -8.84 -3.12
C LEU A 20 1.60 -8.52 -1.85
N LEU A 21 2.28 -8.12 -0.77
CA LEU A 21 1.61 -7.67 0.46
C LEU A 21 0.68 -6.48 0.18
N GLY A 22 1.15 -5.46 -0.53
CA GLY A 22 0.33 -4.30 -0.90
C GLY A 22 -0.86 -4.68 -1.78
N LEU A 23 -0.67 -5.55 -2.78
CA LEU A 23 -1.76 -6.02 -3.64
C LEU A 23 -2.80 -6.84 -2.87
N ILE A 24 -2.37 -7.72 -1.97
CA ILE A 24 -3.29 -8.48 -1.10
C ILE A 24 -4.07 -7.52 -0.21
N ASN A 25 -3.41 -6.51 0.37
CA ASN A 25 -4.07 -5.52 1.22
C ASN A 25 -5.10 -4.70 0.43
N GLN A 26 -4.84 -4.42 -0.85
CA GLN A 26 -5.80 -3.78 -1.75
C GLN A 26 -7.05 -4.63 -2.03
N VAL A 27 -6.96 -5.96 -1.94
CA VAL A 27 -8.11 -6.86 -2.12
C VAL A 27 -8.83 -7.13 -0.80
N VAL A 28 -8.07 -7.25 0.30
CA VAL A 28 -8.60 -7.68 1.59
C VAL A 28 -9.05 -6.49 2.44
N VAL A 29 -8.24 -5.45 2.57
CA VAL A 29 -8.45 -4.36 3.53
C VAL A 29 -9.15 -3.15 2.92
N GLU A 30 -8.74 -2.76 1.71
CA GLU A 30 -9.32 -1.59 1.03
C GLU A 30 -10.85 -1.62 0.86
N PRO A 31 -11.53 -2.76 0.64
CA PRO A 31 -13.00 -2.78 0.61
C PRO A 31 -13.64 -2.32 1.93
N TYR A 32 -13.03 -2.64 3.08
CA TYR A 32 -13.55 -2.18 4.37
C TYR A 32 -13.34 -0.67 4.55
N ILE A 33 -12.20 -0.15 4.11
CA ILE A 33 -11.89 1.28 4.15
C ILE A 33 -12.85 2.05 3.23
N ASP A 34 -13.05 1.58 2.00
CA ASP A 34 -13.96 2.21 1.04
C ASP A 34 -15.40 2.25 1.58
N ASN A 35 -15.87 1.18 2.22
CA ASN A 35 -17.17 1.15 2.88
C ASN A 35 -17.27 2.17 4.04
N ALA A 36 -16.24 2.25 4.88
CA ALA A 36 -16.21 3.21 5.99
C ALA A 36 -16.24 4.66 5.48
N ILE A 37 -15.47 4.95 4.43
CA ILE A 37 -15.44 6.27 3.78
C ILE A 37 -16.80 6.60 3.15
N ALA A 38 -17.46 5.63 2.50
CA ALA A 38 -18.79 5.85 1.92
C ALA A 38 -19.82 6.22 3.00
N ILE A 39 -19.80 5.52 4.14
CA ILE A 39 -20.66 5.84 5.29
C ILE A 39 -20.36 7.24 5.83
N GLN A 40 -19.08 7.60 5.96
CA GLN A 40 -18.68 8.92 6.45
C GLN A 40 -19.09 10.04 5.48
N ALA A 41 -18.91 9.83 4.18
CA ALA A 41 -19.33 10.76 3.14
C ALA A 41 -20.85 10.97 3.16
N GLN A 42 -21.64 9.90 3.30
CA GLN A 42 -23.10 10.02 3.42
C GLN A 42 -23.51 10.83 4.65
N ARG A 43 -22.86 10.61 5.80
CA ARG A 43 -23.13 11.38 7.03
C ARG A 43 -22.77 12.85 6.88
N ALA A 44 -21.65 13.15 6.23
CA ALA A 44 -21.20 14.51 5.96
C ALA A 44 -22.18 15.25 5.04
N VAL A 45 -22.64 14.60 3.96
CA VAL A 45 -23.69 15.16 3.08
C VAL A 45 -24.97 15.43 3.85
N ASN A 46 -25.42 14.50 4.70
CA ASN A 46 -26.62 14.68 5.54
C ASN A 46 -26.45 15.83 6.56
N ALA A 47 -25.22 16.14 6.97
CA ALA A 47 -24.88 17.27 7.83
C ALA A 47 -24.72 18.59 7.07
N GLY A 48 -24.99 18.62 5.76
CA GLY A 48 -24.89 19.81 4.90
C GLY A 48 -23.48 20.12 4.40
N GLN A 49 -22.51 19.21 4.56
CA GLN A 49 -21.18 19.38 4.00
C GLN A 49 -21.17 19.08 2.49
N ILE A 50 -20.43 19.87 1.73
CA ILE A 50 -20.22 19.65 0.30
C ILE A 50 -19.00 18.75 0.14
N ILE A 51 -19.20 17.58 -0.47
CA ILE A 51 -18.13 16.66 -0.85
C ILE A 51 -18.03 16.67 -2.36
N ASP A 52 -16.82 16.92 -2.88
CA ASP A 52 -16.51 16.73 -4.29
C ASP A 52 -16.16 15.25 -4.56
N PRO A 53 -17.05 14.47 -5.22
CA PRO A 53 -16.82 13.06 -5.47
C PRO A 53 -15.63 12.81 -6.42
N LEU A 54 -15.30 13.77 -7.30
CA LEU A 54 -14.18 13.63 -8.22
C LEU A 54 -12.86 13.78 -7.47
N GLN A 55 -12.74 14.80 -6.62
CA GLN A 55 -11.57 15.00 -5.77
C GLN A 55 -11.36 13.81 -4.83
N GLN A 56 -12.44 13.29 -4.23
CA GLN A 56 -12.37 12.12 -3.37
C GLN A 56 -11.87 10.88 -4.12
N THR A 57 -12.36 10.64 -5.34
CA THR A 57 -11.91 9.51 -6.17
C THR A 57 -10.42 9.61 -6.52
N HIS A 58 -9.96 10.79 -6.94
CA HIS A 58 -8.54 11.02 -7.23
C HIS A 58 -7.65 10.81 -5.99
N TYR A 59 -8.09 11.30 -4.83
CA TYR A 59 -7.35 11.12 -3.59
C TYR A 59 -7.25 9.63 -3.20
N ARG A 60 -8.33 8.87 -3.35
CA ARG A 60 -8.32 7.42 -3.09
C ARG A 60 -7.41 6.66 -4.05
N MET A 61 -7.39 7.05 -5.33
CA MET A 61 -6.47 6.46 -6.29
C MET A 61 -5.00 6.71 -5.90
N TRP A 62 -4.66 7.92 -5.45
CA TRP A 62 -3.32 8.25 -4.97
C TRP A 62 -2.95 7.44 -3.72
N GLN A 63 -3.86 7.31 -2.75
CA GLN A 63 -3.63 6.52 -1.52
C GLN A 63 -3.37 5.04 -1.83
N LYS A 64 -4.22 4.43 -2.67
CA LYS A 64 -4.08 3.02 -3.08
C LYS A 64 -2.78 2.76 -3.86
N ALA A 65 -2.38 3.68 -4.73
CA ALA A 65 -1.10 3.58 -5.42
C ALA A 65 0.08 3.72 -4.44
N GLY A 66 -0.01 4.67 -3.50
CA GLY A 66 0.99 4.90 -2.47
C GLY A 66 1.16 3.70 -1.53
N GLU A 67 0.08 3.01 -1.20
CA GLU A 67 0.09 1.79 -0.39
C GLU A 67 0.93 0.67 -1.03
N VAL A 68 0.76 0.43 -2.33
CA VAL A 68 1.55 -0.58 -3.05
C VAL A 68 3.02 -0.20 -3.04
N VAL A 69 3.35 1.06 -3.36
CA VAL A 69 4.74 1.55 -3.34
C VAL A 69 5.36 1.46 -1.95
N ALA A 70 4.62 1.87 -0.91
CA ALA A 70 5.07 1.80 0.47
C ALA A 70 5.32 0.35 0.91
N SER A 71 4.45 -0.57 0.52
CA SER A 71 4.60 -1.99 0.81
C SER A 71 5.81 -2.60 0.11
N THR A 72 6.08 -2.22 -1.15
CA THR A 72 7.31 -2.61 -1.87
C THR A 72 8.56 -2.13 -1.14
N ILE A 73 8.60 -0.86 -0.73
CA ILE A 73 9.74 -0.28 0.02
C ILE A 73 9.91 -1.02 1.35
N TYR A 74 8.81 -1.27 2.07
CA TYR A 74 8.83 -2.01 3.32
C TYR A 74 9.39 -3.43 3.15
N GLY A 75 8.98 -4.16 2.10
CA GLY A 75 9.52 -5.48 1.79
C GLY A 75 11.01 -5.47 1.46
N ILE A 76 11.48 -4.45 0.72
CA ILE A 76 12.92 -4.22 0.49
C ILE A 76 13.63 -4.02 1.83
N SER A 77 13.15 -3.10 2.67
CA SER A 77 13.75 -2.82 3.99
C SER A 77 13.83 -4.06 4.87
N LEU A 78 12.76 -4.86 4.92
CA LEU A 78 12.70 -6.09 5.72
C LEU A 78 13.70 -7.14 5.21
N SER A 79 13.83 -7.29 3.89
CA SER A 79 14.79 -8.24 3.30
C SER A 79 16.25 -7.91 3.64
N VAL A 80 16.57 -6.61 3.72
CA VAL A 80 17.90 -6.15 4.14
C VAL A 80 18.14 -6.48 5.61
N VAL A 81 17.17 -6.19 6.49
CA VAL A 81 17.27 -6.50 7.93
C VAL A 81 17.43 -8.01 8.14
N CYS A 82 16.60 -8.84 7.52
CA CYS A 82 16.68 -10.30 7.64
C CYS A 82 17.99 -10.88 7.10
N SER A 83 18.62 -10.23 6.12
CA SER A 83 19.91 -10.68 5.57
C SER A 83 21.12 -10.26 6.40
N LEU A 84 20.96 -9.31 7.33
CA LEU A 84 22.01 -8.83 8.23
C LEU A 84 22.00 -9.55 9.58
N ILE A 85 20.95 -10.30 9.90
CA ILE A 85 20.85 -11.11 11.12
C ILE A 85 21.50 -12.47 10.84
N PRO A 86 22.52 -12.90 11.64
CA PRO A 86 23.22 -14.17 11.45
C PRO A 86 22.37 -15.40 11.78
#